data_AF-A0AAZ1Y054-F1
#
_entry.id   AF-A0AAZ1Y054-F1
#
_cell.length_a   1.000
_cell.length_b   1.000
_cell.length_c   1.000
_cell.angle_alpha   90.00
_cell.angle_beta   90.00
_cell.angle_gamma   90.00
#
_symmetry.space_group_name_H-M   'P 1'
#
loop_
_entity.id
_entity.type
_entity.pdbx_description
1 polymer ?
#
loop_
_entity_poly.entity_id
_entity_poly.type
_entity_poly.pdbx_seq_one_letter_code
_entity_poly.pdbx_strand_id
1 'polypeptide(L)'
;LACCLGTFCVILVLGIIAVTVYRKYEKDQSTHVMNLTAENHSLREKSEQLEAQNKELETEKENLTEQISDIMISWNKLNISRAQWNRKCKPCQKGWDHVESSCYATNDADSNHWKTWEAARKDCRGKSSDLVIITTALQPDFCFLRYWIGLRVEGGKWKWVDGSYLTDKCNGSNVDCQH
;
A
#
# COMPACT_ATOMS: atom_id res chain seq x y z
N LEU A 1 -15.11 -57.65 93.88
CA LEU A 1 -15.02 -56.26 93.37
C LEU A 1 -13.95 -56.06 92.27
N ALA A 2 -12.81 -56.75 92.31
CA ALA A 2 -11.73 -56.55 91.32
C ALA A 2 -12.10 -56.87 89.86
N CYS A 3 -12.87 -57.94 89.59
CA CYS A 3 -13.27 -58.29 88.20
C CYS A 3 -14.17 -57.25 87.53
N CYS A 4 -15.05 -56.58 88.29
CA CYS A 4 -16.00 -55.61 87.75
C CYS A 4 -15.33 -54.29 87.35
N LEU A 5 -14.23 -53.92 88.03
CA LEU A 5 -13.43 -52.74 87.71
C LEU A 5 -12.59 -52.95 86.44
N GLY A 6 -12.09 -54.18 86.23
CA GLY A 6 -11.34 -54.54 85.03
C GLY A 6 -12.18 -54.47 83.75
N THR A 7 -13.41 -55.01 83.77
CA THR A 7 -14.31 -54.97 82.60
C THR A 7 -14.76 -53.56 82.25
N PHE A 8 -15.04 -52.74 83.26
CA PHE A 8 -15.39 -51.33 83.07
C PHE A 8 -14.24 -50.55 82.40
N CYS A 9 -13.00 -50.78 82.83
CA CYS A 9 -11.82 -50.16 82.23
C CYS A 9 -11.67 -50.49 80.74
N VAL A 10 -11.89 -51.75 80.35
CA VAL A 10 -11.84 -52.18 78.95
C VAL A 10 -12.91 -51.49 78.10
N ILE A 11 -14.14 -51.38 78.61
CA ILE A 11 -15.24 -50.69 77.89
C ILE A 11 -14.91 -49.21 77.69
N LEU A 12 -14.36 -48.54 78.70
CA LEU A 12 -13.96 -47.14 78.59
C LEU A 12 -12.85 -46.96 77.53
N VAL A 13 -11.84 -47.83 77.52
CA VAL A 13 -10.76 -47.77 76.54
C VAL A 13 -11.30 -47.95 75.12
N LEU A 14 -12.19 -48.92 74.89
CA LEU A 14 -12.81 -49.13 73.58
C LEU A 14 -13.65 -47.93 73.14
N GLY A 15 -14.40 -47.31 74.07
CA GLY A 15 -15.14 -46.08 73.81
C GLY A 15 -14.23 -44.92 73.40
N ILE A 16 -13.10 -44.73 74.09
CA ILE A 16 -12.12 -43.69 73.75
C ILE A 16 -11.53 -43.95 72.35
N ILE A 17 -11.12 -45.19 72.06
CA ILE A 17 -10.57 -45.54 70.73
C ILE A 17 -11.61 -45.24 69.64
N ALA A 18 -12.86 -45.68 69.81
CA ALA A 18 -13.92 -45.42 68.84
C ALA A 18 -14.13 -43.91 68.60
N VAL A 19 -14.18 -43.11 69.67
CA VAL A 19 -14.31 -41.65 69.56
C VAL A 19 -13.11 -41.01 68.85
N THR A 20 -11.88 -41.43 69.16
CA THR A 20 -10.68 -40.87 68.51
C THR A 20 -10.62 -41.18 67.02
N VAL A 21 -10.97 -42.42 66.63
CA VAL A 21 -11.05 -42.83 65.22
C VAL A 21 -12.14 -42.04 64.50
N TYR A 22 -13.32 -41.91 65.10
CA TYR A 22 -14.43 -41.13 64.53
C TYR A 22 -14.04 -39.67 64.30
N ARG A 23 -13.42 -39.02 65.30
CA ARG A 23 -12.94 -37.63 65.20
C ARG A 23 -11.87 -37.45 64.11
N LYS A 24 -10.97 -38.42 63.95
CA LYS A 24 -9.97 -38.40 62.88
C LYS A 24 -10.63 -38.52 61.51
N TYR A 25 -11.56 -39.45 61.35
CA TYR A 25 -12.34 -39.63 60.12
C TYR A 25 -13.12 -38.37 59.74
N GLU A 26 -13.81 -37.74 60.70
CA GLU A 26 -14.56 -36.50 60.50
C GLU A 26 -13.67 -35.35 60.02
N LYS A 27 -12.48 -35.19 60.61
CA LYS A 27 -11.51 -34.16 60.23
C LYS A 27 -10.93 -34.41 58.83
N ASP A 28 -10.57 -35.64 58.50
CA ASP A 28 -10.05 -36.00 57.19
C ASP A 28 -11.10 -35.78 56.10
N GLN A 29 -12.35 -36.16 56.38
CA GLN A 29 -13.49 -35.91 55.48
C GLN A 29 -13.73 -34.41 55.28
N SER A 30 -13.73 -33.63 56.37
CA SER A 30 -13.87 -32.16 56.31
C SER A 30 -12.77 -31.52 55.45
N THR A 31 -11.53 -31.96 55.63
CA THR A 31 -10.38 -31.45 54.85
C THR A 31 -10.51 -31.80 53.37
N HIS A 32 -10.93 -33.02 53.05
CA HIS A 32 -11.15 -33.46 51.67
C HIS A 32 -12.27 -32.67 50.98
N VAL A 33 -13.39 -32.45 51.68
CA VAL A 33 -14.51 -31.63 51.19
C VAL A 33 -14.05 -30.20 50.95
N MET A 34 -13.27 -29.61 51.86
CA MET A 34 -12.73 -28.25 51.67
C MET A 34 -11.81 -28.16 50.45
N ASN A 35 -10.90 -29.12 50.26
CA ASN A 35 -9.99 -29.14 49.12
C ASN A 35 -10.75 -29.26 47.78
N LEU A 36 -11.69 -30.21 47.69
CA LEU A 36 -12.55 -30.35 46.51
C LEU A 36 -13.40 -29.10 46.24
N THR A 37 -13.86 -28.42 47.29
CA THR A 37 -14.64 -27.19 47.14
C THR A 37 -13.77 -26.08 46.56
N ALA A 38 -12.54 -25.94 47.04
CA ALA A 38 -11.58 -24.97 46.53
C ALA A 38 -11.20 -25.25 45.07
N GLU A 39 -10.94 -26.51 44.71
CA GLU A 39 -10.62 -26.91 43.34
C GLU A 39 -11.80 -26.67 42.39
N ASN A 40 -13.03 -27.02 42.79
CA ASN A 40 -14.23 -26.73 42.01
C ASN A 40 -14.46 -25.22 41.82
N HIS A 41 -14.20 -24.41 42.84
CA HIS A 41 -14.27 -22.95 42.71
C HIS A 41 -13.26 -22.45 41.69
N SER A 42 -11.99 -22.90 41.79
CA SER A 42 -10.94 -22.52 40.85
C SER A 42 -11.25 -22.95 39.41
N LEU A 43 -11.84 -24.14 39.22
CA LEU A 43 -12.25 -24.62 37.91
C LEU A 43 -13.40 -23.79 37.33
N ARG A 44 -14.35 -23.36 38.16
CA ARG A 44 -15.44 -22.47 37.71
C ARG A 44 -14.91 -21.12 37.25
N GLU A 45 -14.01 -20.50 38.03
CA GLU A 45 -13.38 -19.24 37.64
C GLU A 45 -12.64 -19.35 36.30
N LYS A 46 -11.88 -20.43 36.09
CA LYS A 46 -11.20 -20.69 34.81
C LYS A 46 -12.18 -20.90 33.67
N SER A 47 -13.31 -21.57 33.92
CA SER A 47 -14.35 -21.78 32.91
C SER A 47 -14.97 -20.45 32.49
N GLU A 48 -15.33 -19.60 33.44
CA GLU A 48 -15.89 -18.27 33.19
C GLU A 48 -14.88 -17.37 32.46
N GLN A 49 -13.60 -17.43 32.83
CA GLN A 49 -12.54 -16.69 32.15
C GLN A 49 -12.37 -17.15 30.69
N LEU A 50 -12.38 -18.46 30.43
CA LEU A 50 -12.28 -19.01 29.07
C LEU A 50 -13.48 -18.62 28.22
N GLU A 51 -14.70 -18.61 28.80
CA GLU A 51 -15.89 -18.13 28.10
C GLU A 51 -15.79 -16.65 27.72
N ALA A 52 -15.29 -15.81 28.62
CA ALA A 52 -15.05 -14.40 28.33
C ALA A 52 -14.02 -14.19 27.21
N GLN A 53 -12.90 -14.93 27.26
CA GLN A 53 -11.87 -14.88 26.22
C GLN A 53 -12.37 -15.37 24.87
N ASN A 54 -13.17 -16.44 24.84
CA ASN A 54 -13.77 -16.94 23.59
C ASN A 54 -14.68 -15.88 22.96
N LYS A 55 -15.48 -15.19 23.77
CA LYS A 55 -16.35 -14.12 23.27
C LYS A 55 -15.56 -12.93 22.71
N GLU A 56 -14.44 -12.57 23.36
CA GLU A 56 -13.55 -11.51 22.86
C GLU A 56 -12.86 -11.91 21.55
N LEU A 57 -12.42 -13.16 21.43
CA LEU A 57 -11.84 -13.67 20.18
C LEU A 57 -12.87 -13.73 19.04
N GLU A 58 -14.13 -14.04 19.34
CA GLU A 58 -15.21 -14.01 18.35
C GLU A 58 -15.45 -12.59 17.81
N THR A 59 -15.47 -11.58 18.67
CA THR A 59 -15.64 -10.18 18.22
C THR A 59 -14.43 -9.69 17.43
N GLU A 60 -13.21 -10.05 17.84
CA GLU A 60 -12.00 -9.70 17.09
C GLU A 60 -12.01 -10.36 15.70
N LYS A 61 -12.41 -11.63 15.61
CA LYS A 61 -12.54 -12.35 14.35
C LYS A 61 -13.55 -11.68 13.41
N GLU A 62 -14.70 -11.25 13.92
CA GLU A 62 -15.71 -10.55 13.13
C GLU A 62 -15.16 -9.22 12.60
N ASN A 63 -14.53 -8.41 13.45
CA ASN A 63 -13.89 -7.15 13.07
C ASN A 63 -12.79 -7.34 12.00
N LEU A 64 -11.92 -8.34 12.16
CA LEU A 64 -10.89 -8.65 11.16
C LEU A 64 -11.49 -9.10 9.83
N THR A 65 -12.59 -9.85 9.86
CA THR A 65 -13.30 -10.28 8.66
C THR A 65 -13.89 -9.08 7.90
N GLU A 66 -14.46 -8.11 8.62
CA GLU A 66 -14.97 -6.86 8.05
C GLU A 66 -13.84 -6.04 7.41
N GLN A 67 -12.71 -5.85 8.11
CA GLN A 67 -11.55 -5.13 7.58
C GLN A 67 -11.00 -5.77 6.29
N ILE A 68 -10.92 -7.11 6.25
CA ILE A 68 -10.48 -7.83 5.04
C ILE A 68 -11.45 -7.57 3.88
N SER A 69 -12.76 -7.58 4.12
CA SER A 69 -13.77 -7.28 3.10
C SER A 69 -13.61 -5.86 2.55
N ASP A 70 -13.43 -4.87 3.42
CA ASP A 70 -13.26 -3.46 3.03
C ASP A 70 -11.99 -3.21 2.21
N ILE A 71 -10.88 -3.85 2.61
CA ILE A 71 -9.62 -3.81 1.87
C ILE A 71 -9.83 -4.43 0.47
N MET A 72 -10.55 -5.56 0.38
CA MET A 72 -10.81 -6.23 -0.89
C MET A 72 -11.67 -5.36 -1.84
N ILE A 73 -12.70 -4.69 -1.30
CA ILE A 73 -13.53 -3.74 -2.07
C ILE A 73 -12.66 -2.60 -2.60
N SER A 74 -11.81 -2.02 -1.75
CA SER A 74 -10.93 -0.91 -2.11
C SER A 74 -9.90 -1.31 -3.17
N TRP A 75 -9.30 -2.50 -3.04
CA TRP A 75 -8.36 -3.04 -4.00
C TRP A 75 -9.01 -3.28 -5.38
N ASN A 76 -10.22 -3.84 -5.41
CA ASN A 76 -10.98 -4.03 -6.64
C ASN A 76 -11.27 -2.71 -7.35
N LYS A 77 -11.71 -1.67 -6.61
CA LYS A 77 -11.92 -0.33 -7.16
C LYS A 77 -10.63 0.23 -7.79
N LEU A 78 -9.51 0.15 -7.08
CA LEU A 78 -8.21 0.63 -7.57
C LEU A 78 -7.75 -0.11 -8.84
N ASN A 79 -7.95 -1.43 -8.89
CA ASN A 79 -7.60 -2.23 -10.06
C ASN A 79 -8.47 -1.90 -11.27
N ILE A 80 -9.77 -1.68 -11.09
CA ILE A 80 -10.66 -1.23 -12.16
C ILE A 80 -10.18 0.13 -12.69
N SER A 81 -9.88 1.08 -11.81
CA SER A 81 -9.34 2.39 -12.20
C SER A 81 -8.02 2.26 -12.96
N ARG A 82 -7.09 1.42 -12.50
CA ARG A 82 -5.81 1.17 -13.19
C ARG A 82 -6.01 0.52 -14.56
N ALA A 83 -6.91 -0.47 -14.66
CA ALA A 83 -7.23 -1.11 -15.93
C ALA A 83 -7.88 -0.14 -16.94
N GLN A 84 -8.72 0.78 -16.46
CA GLN A 84 -9.29 1.86 -17.27
C GLN A 84 -8.22 2.83 -17.77
N TRP A 85 -7.27 3.23 -16.92
CA TRP A 85 -6.13 4.07 -17.32
C TRP A 85 -5.25 3.39 -18.37
N ASN A 86 -4.90 2.12 -18.16
CA ASN A 86 -4.06 1.37 -19.09
C ASN A 86 -4.73 1.13 -20.46
N ARG A 87 -6.06 1.20 -20.54
CA ARG A 87 -6.81 0.99 -21.79
C ARG A 87 -7.10 2.27 -22.56
N LYS A 88 -6.92 3.48 -21.99
CA LYS A 88 -7.49 4.71 -22.59
C LYS A 88 -6.54 5.70 -23.25
N CYS A 89 -5.22 5.71 -23.03
CA CYS A 89 -4.39 6.70 -23.72
C CYS A 89 -3.01 6.16 -24.07
N LYS A 90 -2.72 5.98 -25.37
CA LYS A 90 -1.35 6.23 -25.81
C LYS A 90 -1.16 7.75 -25.75
N PRO A 91 -0.10 8.26 -25.10
CA PRO A 91 0.08 9.70 -24.89
C PRO A 91 0.19 10.47 -26.21
N CYS A 92 0.63 9.80 -27.26
CA CYS A 92 0.76 10.36 -28.60
C CYS A 92 -0.04 9.57 -29.64
N GLN A 93 -0.38 10.26 -30.73
CA GLN A 93 -0.98 9.65 -31.91
C GLN A 93 -0.02 8.60 -32.51
N LYS A 94 -0.56 7.65 -33.28
CA LYS A 94 0.26 6.64 -33.97
C LYS A 94 1.26 7.34 -34.90
N GLY A 95 2.56 7.00 -34.79
CA GLY A 95 3.64 7.61 -35.59
C GLY A 95 4.25 8.87 -34.98
N TRP A 96 3.92 9.18 -33.73
CA TRP A 96 4.53 10.26 -32.95
C TRP A 96 5.29 9.68 -31.76
N ASP A 97 6.47 10.23 -31.50
CA ASP A 97 7.31 9.87 -30.37
C ASP A 97 6.96 10.71 -29.15
N HIS A 98 6.81 10.04 -28.01
CA HIS A 98 6.56 10.69 -26.74
C HIS A 98 7.89 10.98 -26.04
N VAL A 99 8.21 12.26 -25.86
CA VAL A 99 9.37 12.70 -25.09
C VAL A 99 8.89 13.66 -24.01
N GLU A 100 9.16 13.29 -22.76
CA GLU A 100 8.69 13.97 -21.54
C GLU A 100 7.16 14.16 -21.51
N SER A 101 6.66 15.36 -21.80
CA SER A 101 5.24 15.71 -21.80
C SER A 101 4.76 16.17 -23.18
N SER A 102 5.50 15.84 -24.24
CA SER A 102 5.22 16.30 -25.61
C SER A 102 5.36 15.18 -26.63
N CYS A 103 4.66 15.35 -27.75
CA CYS A 103 4.66 14.41 -28.86
C CYS A 103 5.37 15.04 -30.06
N TYR A 104 6.31 14.31 -30.66
CA TYR A 104 7.14 14.78 -31.77
C TYR A 104 6.96 13.86 -32.97
N ALA A 105 7.02 14.43 -34.17
CA ALA A 105 7.02 13.66 -35.41
C ALA A 105 8.02 14.30 -36.39
N THR A 106 8.87 13.47 -36.98
CA THR A 106 9.75 13.88 -38.08
C THR A 106 9.05 13.68 -39.41
N ASN A 107 9.38 14.52 -40.39
CA ASN A 107 8.93 14.34 -41.77
C ASN A 107 10.16 14.08 -42.65
N ASP A 108 10.49 12.80 -42.79
CA ASP A 108 11.60 12.31 -43.59
C ASP A 108 11.21 12.23 -45.07
N ALA A 109 10.93 13.38 -45.67
CA ALA A 109 10.65 13.49 -47.09
C ALA A 109 11.94 13.42 -47.90
N ASP A 110 11.91 12.71 -49.04
CA ASP A 110 12.98 12.73 -50.03
C ASP A 110 13.32 14.16 -50.46
N SER A 111 14.57 14.40 -50.88
CA SER A 111 15.04 15.74 -51.29
C SER A 111 14.18 16.42 -52.36
N ASN A 112 13.55 15.63 -53.24
CA ASN A 112 12.63 16.11 -54.28
C ASN A 112 11.27 16.61 -53.73
N HIS A 113 10.96 16.32 -52.46
CA HIS A 113 9.69 16.66 -51.79
C HIS A 113 9.89 17.57 -50.58
N TRP A 114 11.07 18.19 -50.43
CA TRP A 114 11.31 19.15 -49.37
C TRP A 114 10.34 20.33 -49.47
N LYS A 115 9.71 20.63 -48.34
CA LYS A 115 8.79 21.75 -48.20
C LYS A 115 9.57 23.02 -47.88
N THR A 116 9.03 24.19 -48.23
CA THR A 116 9.49 25.45 -47.63
C THR A 116 9.11 25.49 -46.16
N TRP A 117 9.70 26.41 -45.38
CA TRP A 117 9.35 26.58 -43.98
C TRP A 117 7.85 26.82 -43.76
N GLU A 118 7.20 27.65 -44.59
CA GLU A 118 5.76 27.92 -44.49
C GLU A 118 4.92 26.69 -44.77
N ALA A 119 5.31 25.92 -45.79
CA ALA A 119 4.60 24.69 -46.16
C ALA A 119 4.77 23.60 -45.10
N ALA A 120 5.97 23.50 -44.48
CA ALA A 120 6.21 22.61 -43.36
C ALA A 120 5.38 23.01 -42.13
N ARG A 121 5.34 24.30 -41.78
CA ARG A 121 4.52 24.80 -40.68
C ARG A 121 3.03 24.55 -40.90
N LYS A 122 2.55 24.77 -42.14
CA LYS A 122 1.17 24.48 -42.52
C LYS A 122 0.84 23.00 -42.37
N ASP A 123 1.77 22.11 -42.72
CA ASP A 123 1.63 20.66 -42.54
C ASP A 123 1.50 20.28 -41.06
N CYS A 124 2.39 20.79 -40.19
CA CYS A 124 2.31 20.60 -38.74
C CYS A 124 0.96 21.06 -38.18
N ARG A 125 0.51 22.26 -38.57
CA ARG A 125 -0.79 22.81 -38.14
C ARG A 125 -1.98 22.00 -38.63
N GLY A 126 -1.89 21.43 -39.83
CA GLY A 126 -2.87 20.47 -40.33
C GLY A 126 -3.00 19.20 -39.47
N LYS A 127 -1.94 18.85 -38.73
CA LYS A 127 -1.90 17.73 -37.78
C LYS A 127 -2.17 18.15 -36.32
N SER A 128 -2.74 19.33 -36.10
CA SER A 128 -2.96 19.89 -34.75
C SER A 128 -1.67 20.04 -33.92
N SER A 129 -0.58 20.45 -34.58
CA SER A 129 0.74 20.69 -33.99
C SER A 129 1.36 21.98 -34.56
N ASP A 130 2.57 22.35 -34.14
CA ASP A 130 3.38 23.40 -34.79
C ASP A 130 4.83 22.89 -34.93
N LEU A 131 5.67 23.63 -35.64
CA LEU A 131 7.10 23.31 -35.73
C LEU A 131 7.75 23.36 -34.34
N VAL A 132 8.71 22.47 -34.11
CA VAL A 132 9.33 22.30 -32.78
C VAL A 132 10.05 23.57 -32.31
N ILE A 133 9.85 23.91 -31.04
CA ILE A 133 10.63 24.92 -30.32
C ILE A 133 11.71 24.18 -29.53
N ILE A 134 12.97 24.53 -29.75
CA ILE A 134 14.09 23.90 -29.06
C ILE A 134 14.27 24.63 -27.73
N THR A 135 13.94 23.94 -26.63
CA THR A 135 14.23 24.40 -25.27
C THR A 135 15.51 23.73 -24.76
N THR A 136 16.06 24.23 -23.65
CA THR A 136 17.31 23.70 -23.05
C THR A 136 17.27 22.22 -22.66
N ALA A 137 16.08 21.60 -22.62
CA ALA A 137 15.91 20.15 -22.41
C ALA A 137 16.32 19.31 -23.64
N LEU A 138 16.38 19.93 -24.83
CA LEU A 138 16.86 19.33 -26.07
C LEU A 138 18.34 19.74 -26.25
N GLN A 139 19.26 18.85 -25.86
CA GLN A 139 20.73 19.01 -25.90
C GLN A 139 21.31 19.25 -27.34
N PRO A 140 22.62 19.56 -27.52
CA PRO A 140 23.16 20.44 -28.58
C PRO A 140 23.16 19.86 -30.01
N ASP A 141 22.80 18.59 -30.19
CA ASP A 141 22.92 17.91 -31.48
C ASP A 141 21.84 18.34 -32.49
N PHE A 142 20.82 19.10 -32.05
CA PHE A 142 19.78 19.63 -32.93
C PHE A 142 20.31 20.68 -33.92
N CYS A 143 21.50 21.25 -33.68
CA CYS A 143 22.10 22.24 -34.57
C CYS A 143 22.52 21.65 -35.94
N PHE A 144 22.62 20.32 -36.04
CA PHE A 144 22.94 19.60 -37.28
C PHE A 144 21.72 19.05 -38.02
N LEU A 145 20.51 19.35 -37.55
CA LEU A 145 19.32 18.77 -38.13
C LEU A 145 18.92 19.47 -39.42
N ARG A 146 18.76 18.65 -40.47
CA ARG A 146 18.30 19.05 -41.80
C ARG A 146 16.79 19.28 -41.87
N TYR A 147 16.13 19.48 -40.71
CA TYR A 147 14.68 19.65 -40.60
C TYR A 147 14.31 21.10 -40.34
N TRP A 148 13.15 21.51 -40.84
CA TRP A 148 12.58 22.78 -40.44
C TRP A 148 12.19 22.74 -38.96
N ILE A 149 12.60 23.78 -38.24
CA ILE A 149 12.24 24.03 -36.85
C ILE A 149 11.40 25.29 -36.73
N GLY A 150 10.85 25.52 -35.55
CA GLY A 150 9.97 26.65 -35.27
C GLY A 150 10.66 28.02 -35.26
N LEU A 151 11.88 28.15 -35.75
CA LEU A 151 12.66 29.38 -35.73
C LEU A 151 12.70 30.01 -37.13
N ARG A 152 12.42 31.32 -37.24
CA ARG A 152 12.50 32.07 -38.50
C ARG A 152 12.86 33.54 -38.27
N VAL A 153 13.47 34.18 -39.28
CA VAL A 153 13.67 35.64 -39.30
C VAL A 153 12.37 36.37 -39.68
N GLU A 154 11.92 37.27 -38.80
CA GLU A 154 10.83 38.23 -39.06
C GLU A 154 11.31 39.64 -38.69
N GLY A 155 11.20 40.60 -39.61
CA GLY A 155 11.60 41.99 -39.34
C GLY A 155 13.07 42.16 -38.93
N GLY A 156 13.96 41.30 -39.43
CA GLY A 156 15.39 41.31 -39.11
C GLY A 156 15.78 40.65 -37.79
N LYS A 157 14.84 40.00 -37.09
CA LYS A 157 15.11 39.29 -35.82
C LYS A 157 14.64 37.84 -35.87
N TRP A 158 15.37 36.94 -35.21
CA TRP A 158 14.97 35.55 -35.05
C TRP A 158 13.82 35.41 -34.05
N LYS A 159 12.75 34.76 -34.49
CA LYS A 159 11.51 34.59 -33.72
C LYS A 159 10.98 33.17 -33.83
N TRP A 160 10.57 32.63 -32.70
CA TRP A 160 9.95 31.31 -32.58
C TRP A 160 8.48 31.34 -32.98
N VAL A 161 7.94 30.18 -33.31
CA VAL A 161 6.53 29.98 -33.68
C VAL A 161 5.53 30.37 -32.58
N ASP A 162 5.96 30.38 -31.31
CA ASP A 162 5.18 30.86 -30.15
C ASP A 162 5.19 32.39 -29.98
N GLY A 163 5.96 33.11 -30.80
CA GLY A 163 6.09 34.56 -30.77
C GLY A 163 7.24 35.09 -29.92
N SER A 164 7.96 34.22 -29.20
CA SER A 164 9.15 34.61 -28.44
C SER A 164 10.32 34.89 -29.39
N TYR A 165 11.17 35.86 -29.03
CA TYR A 165 12.41 36.10 -29.78
C TYR A 165 13.50 35.17 -29.27
N LEU A 166 14.40 34.76 -30.17
CA LEU A 166 15.62 34.08 -29.75
C LEU A 166 16.39 35.04 -28.83
N THR A 167 16.53 34.67 -27.56
CA THR A 167 17.31 35.44 -26.60
C THR A 167 18.75 34.97 -26.67
N ASP A 168 19.68 35.91 -26.80
CA ASP A 168 21.12 35.65 -26.86
C ASP A 168 21.61 35.00 -25.56
N LYS A 169 21.47 33.68 -25.47
CA LYS A 169 22.16 32.85 -24.50
C LYS A 169 22.79 31.65 -25.19
N CYS A 170 23.58 31.92 -26.23
CA CYS A 170 24.73 31.07 -26.53
C CYS A 170 25.86 31.41 -25.55
N ASN A 171 25.71 31.06 -24.27
CA ASN A 171 26.87 30.95 -23.38
C ASN A 171 27.48 29.57 -23.58
N GLY A 172 28.24 29.46 -24.66
CA GLY A 172 29.02 28.31 -25.03
C GLY A 172 30.07 28.80 -26.01
N SER A 173 31.28 28.98 -25.50
CA SER A 173 32.50 29.36 -26.22
C SER A 173 32.55 28.85 -27.67
N ASN A 174 32.73 29.81 -28.59
CA ASN A 174 32.96 29.66 -30.03
C ASN A 174 31.89 28.92 -30.83
N VAL A 175 31.06 29.68 -31.56
CA VAL A 175 30.92 29.53 -33.01
C VAL A 175 30.29 30.80 -33.59
N ASP A 176 30.96 31.34 -34.62
CA ASP A 176 30.52 32.46 -35.45
C ASP A 176 29.06 32.31 -35.90
N CYS A 177 28.25 33.32 -35.61
CA CYS A 177 27.10 33.64 -36.44
C CYS A 177 27.54 34.77 -37.38
N GLN A 178 28.05 34.42 -38.55
CA GLN A 178 28.33 35.39 -39.61
C GLN A 178 27.77 34.93 -40.97
N HIS A 179 27.00 35.86 -41.55
CA HIS A 179 26.39 35.96 -42.90
C HIS A 179 25.37 34.90 -43.33
#